data_AF-A0A1G1LV79-F1
#
_entry.id   AF-A0A1G1LV79-F1
#
_cell.length_a   1.000
_cell.length_b   1.000
_cell.length_c   1.000
_cell.angle_alpha   90.00
_cell.angle_beta   90.00
_cell.angle_gamma   90.00
#
_symmetry.space_group_name_H-M   'P 1'
#
loop_
_entity.id
_entity.type
_entity.pdbx_description
1 polymer ?
#
loop_
_entity_poly.entity_id
_entity_poly.type
_entity_poly.pdbx_seq_one_letter_code
_entity_poly.pdbx_strand_id
1 'polypeptide(L)'
;MPKQTNFQAEWEKVRKQLDKLSQEAIVLAKKGEKEVVRISKKGKLQLDSANQNIQKEKLYYLIGKEYVKSQCPGEPTGRLKELLSQLEATETEIKKLDGRIKEI
;
A
#
# COMPACT_ATOMS: atom_id res chain seq x y z
N MET A 1 65.59 -1.68 0.96
CA MET A 1 65.41 -0.60 -0.03
C MET A 1 63.96 -0.16 0.00
N PRO A 2 63.64 1.13 0.25
CA PRO A 2 62.26 1.58 0.29
C PRO A 2 61.69 1.53 -1.14
N LYS A 3 60.58 0.79 -1.33
CA LYS A 3 59.85 0.78 -2.60
C LYS A 3 59.37 2.21 -2.84
N GLN A 4 59.87 2.88 -3.88
CA GLN A 4 59.33 4.15 -4.32
C GLN A 4 57.89 3.90 -4.77
N THR A 5 56.94 4.19 -3.88
CA THR A 5 55.52 4.09 -4.15
C THR A 5 55.18 5.12 -5.21
N ASN A 6 54.74 4.66 -6.38
CA ASN A 6 54.29 5.56 -7.43
C ASN A 6 52.89 6.07 -7.06
N PHE A 7 52.84 7.12 -6.23
CA PHE A 7 51.63 7.73 -5.69
C PHE A 7 50.59 8.05 -6.76
N GLN A 8 51.02 8.39 -7.97
CA GLN A 8 50.12 8.70 -9.08
C GLN A 8 49.37 7.47 -9.58
N ALA A 9 50.04 6.31 -9.64
CA ALA A 9 49.42 5.05 -10.05
C ALA A 9 48.48 4.49 -8.97
N GLU A 10 48.80 4.70 -7.69
CA GLU A 10 47.91 4.32 -6.58
C GLU A 10 46.70 5.25 -6.49
N TRP A 11 46.88 6.55 -6.70
CA TRP A 11 45.79 7.52 -6.75
C TRP A 11 44.78 7.21 -7.85
N GLU A 12 45.25 6.86 -9.06
CA GLU A 12 44.38 6.44 -10.16
C GLU A 12 43.58 5.16 -9.83
N LYS A 13 44.15 4.22 -9.09
CA LYS A 13 43.43 3.02 -8.63
C LYS A 13 42.35 3.38 -7.61
N VAL A 14 42.68 4.22 -6.63
CA VAL A 14 41.75 4.68 -5.60
C VAL A 14 40.62 5.49 -6.23
N ARG A 15 40.92 6.39 -7.17
CA ARG A 15 39.92 7.16 -7.92
C ARG A 15 38.93 6.25 -8.65
N LYS A 16 39.42 5.23 -9.37
CA LYS A 16 38.56 4.26 -10.06
C LYS A 16 37.69 3.45 -9.09
N GLN A 17 38.20 3.12 -7.91
CA GLN A 17 37.41 2.44 -6.89
C GLN A 17 36.34 3.36 -6.29
N LEU A 18 36.66 4.64 -6.07
CA LEU A 18 35.72 5.65 -5.58
C LEU A 18 34.60 5.90 -6.60
N ASP A 19 34.94 5.99 -7.89
CA ASP A 19 33.96 6.14 -8.97
C ASP A 19 33.01 4.94 -9.03
N LYS A 20 33.54 3.71 -8.90
CA LYS A 20 32.71 2.50 -8.83
C LYS A 20 31.78 2.51 -7.62
N LEU A 21 32.31 2.84 -6.44
CA LEU A 21 31.52 2.91 -5.21
C LEU A 21 30.43 3.98 -5.30
N SER A 22 30.73 5.13 -5.91
CA SER A 22 29.76 6.18 -6.18
C SER A 22 28.63 5.69 -7.09
N GLN A 23 28.95 4.99 -8.18
CA GLN A 23 27.94 4.40 -9.07
C GLN A 23 27.09 3.33 -8.36
N GLU A 24 27.72 2.46 -7.56
CA GLU A 24 27.02 1.45 -6.76
C GLU A 24 26.08 2.10 -5.74
N ALA A 25 26.51 3.17 -5.06
CA ALA A 25 25.69 3.94 -4.14
C ALA A 25 24.47 4.56 -4.84
N ILE A 26 24.64 5.11 -6.04
CA ILE A 26 23.53 5.66 -6.84
C ILE A 26 22.52 4.57 -7.21
N VAL A 27 22.99 3.39 -7.65
CA VAL A 27 22.11 2.26 -7.97
C VAL A 27 21.35 1.78 -6.74
N LEU A 28 22.03 1.69 -5.59
CA LEU A 28 21.42 1.31 -4.32
C LEU A 28 20.38 2.33 -3.87
N ALA A 29 20.67 3.63 -3.96
CA ALA A 29 19.74 4.70 -3.63
C ALA A 29 18.49 4.63 -4.50
N LYS A 30 18.63 4.47 -5.83
CA LYS A 30 17.50 4.29 -6.75
C LYS A 30 16.66 3.05 -6.43
N LYS A 31 17.30 1.96 -5.99
CA LYS A 31 16.59 0.75 -5.55
C LYS A 31 15.82 1.01 -4.25
N GLY A 32 16.44 1.71 -3.30
CA GLY A 32 15.79 2.13 -2.05
C GLY A 32 14.57 3.01 -2.30
N GLU A 33 14.68 4.01 -3.16
CA GLU A 33 13.56 4.88 -3.55
C GLU A 33 12.38 4.08 -4.12
N LYS A 34 12.66 3.15 -5.04
CA LYS A 34 11.63 2.26 -5.61
C LYS A 34 10.93 1.43 -4.54
N GLU A 35 11.69 0.91 -3.59
CA GLU A 35 11.15 0.10 -2.50
C GLU A 35 10.29 0.93 -1.54
N VAL A 36 10.74 2.13 -1.17
CA VAL A 36 9.97 3.07 -0.35
C VAL A 36 8.64 3.42 -1.04
N VAL A 37 8.67 3.70 -2.34
CA VAL A 37 7.45 3.97 -3.12
C VAL A 37 6.52 2.75 -3.14
N ARG A 38 7.07 1.54 -3.29
CA ARG A 38 6.29 0.29 -3.27
C ARG A 38 5.61 0.08 -1.92
N ILE A 39 6.36 0.16 -0.83
CA ILE A 39 5.85 0.01 0.54
C ILE A 39 4.79 1.08 0.83
N SER A 40 5.05 2.33 0.45
CA SER A 40 4.10 3.44 0.63
C SER A 40 2.78 3.19 -0.10
N LYS A 41 2.84 2.77 -1.37
CA LYS A 41 1.65 2.43 -2.16
C LYS A 41 0.86 1.28 -1.54
N LYS A 42 1.55 0.22 -1.12
CA LYS A 42 0.93 -0.94 -0.47
C LYS A 42 0.27 -0.55 0.85
N GLY A 43 0.96 0.21 1.68
CA GLY A 43 0.44 0.70 2.96
C GLY A 43 -0.80 1.58 2.78
N LYS A 44 -0.81 2.48 1.78
CA LYS A 44 -2.00 3.28 1.46
C LYS A 44 -3.20 2.40 1.12
N LEU A 45 -3.02 1.41 0.24
CA LEU A 45 -4.12 0.51 -0.14
C LEU A 45 -4.62 -0.32 1.05
N GLN A 46 -3.73 -0.75 1.95
CA GLN A 46 -4.12 -1.46 3.17
C GLN A 46 -4.96 -0.57 4.10
N LEU A 47 -4.59 0.70 4.26
CA LEU A 47 -5.38 1.66 5.04
C LEU A 47 -6.74 1.93 4.38
N ASP A 48 -6.78 2.06 3.05
CA ASP A 48 -8.02 2.24 2.31
C ASP A 48 -8.95 1.01 2.48
N SER A 49 -8.40 -0.21 2.41
CA SER A 49 -9.14 -1.46 2.65
C SER A 49 -9.65 -1.55 4.10
N ALA A 50 -8.84 -1.18 5.08
CA ALA A 50 -9.25 -1.14 6.49
C ALA A 50 -10.39 -0.14 6.71
N ASN A 51 -10.32 1.06 6.13
CA ASN A 51 -11.38 2.05 6.22
C ASN A 51 -12.69 1.54 5.60
N GLN A 52 -12.63 0.86 4.46
CA GLN A 52 -13.82 0.28 3.82
C GLN A 52 -14.44 -0.84 4.67
N ASN A 53 -13.63 -1.68 5.33
CA ASN A 53 -14.13 -2.66 6.29
C ASN A 53 -14.84 -2.01 7.49
N ILE A 54 -14.34 -0.88 7.98
CA ILE A 54 -15.03 -0.11 9.04
C ILE A 54 -16.37 0.44 8.54
N GLN A 55 -16.45 0.93 7.30
CA GLN A 55 -17.74 1.36 6.72
C GLN A 55 -18.71 0.18 6.58
N LYS A 56 -18.22 -1.00 6.22
CA LYS A 56 -19.01 -2.24 6.16
C LYS A 56 -19.63 -2.59 7.52
N GLU A 57 -18.84 -2.60 8.59
CA GLU A 57 -19.30 -2.81 9.98
C GLU A 57 -20.40 -1.80 10.36
N LYS A 58 -20.18 -0.51 10.03
CA LYS A 58 -21.16 0.54 10.28
C LYS A 58 -22.47 0.30 9.51
N LEU A 59 -22.40 -0.16 8.25
CA LEU A 59 -23.57 -0.50 7.46
C LEU A 59 -24.33 -1.69 8.08
N TYR A 60 -23.66 -2.74 8.53
CA TYR A 60 -24.32 -3.84 9.25
C TYR A 60 -25.07 -3.37 10.49
N TYR A 61 -24.44 -2.50 11.29
CA TYR A 61 -25.10 -1.91 12.45
C TYR A 61 -26.35 -1.11 12.06
N LEU A 62 -26.27 -0.27 11.01
CA LEU A 62 -27.41 0.52 10.53
C LEU A 62 -28.54 -0.36 9.99
N ILE A 63 -28.21 -1.41 9.24
CA ILE A 63 -29.17 -2.39 8.73
C ILE A 63 -29.90 -3.07 9.91
N GLY A 64 -29.15 -3.57 10.89
CA GLY A 64 -29.74 -4.21 12.07
C GLY A 64 -30.63 -3.26 12.87
N LYS A 65 -30.21 -2.00 13.03
CA LYS A 65 -31.01 -0.96 13.69
C LYS A 65 -32.30 -0.68 12.94
N GLU A 66 -32.25 -0.52 11.62
CA GLU A 66 -33.43 -0.24 10.80
C GLU A 66 -34.38 -1.44 10.73
N TYR A 67 -33.84 -2.66 10.73
CA TYR A 67 -34.61 -3.91 10.76
C TYR A 67 -35.45 -4.03 12.03
N VAL A 68 -34.83 -3.81 13.20
CA VAL A 68 -35.54 -3.84 14.50
C VAL A 68 -36.54 -2.68 14.58
N LYS A 69 -36.16 -1.48 14.14
CA LYS A 69 -37.04 -0.31 14.14
C LYS A 69 -38.29 -0.51 13.28
N SER A 70 -38.15 -1.21 12.17
CA SER A 70 -39.25 -1.51 11.24
C SER A 70 -40.10 -2.72 11.67
N GLN A 71 -39.94 -3.19 12.91
CA GLN A 71 -40.63 -4.37 13.47
C GLN A 71 -40.39 -5.67 12.70
N CYS A 72 -39.13 -5.91 12.28
CA CYS A 72 -38.74 -7.13 11.55
C CYS A 72 -39.60 -7.34 10.29
N PRO A 73 -39.59 -6.36 9.36
CA PRO A 73 -40.44 -6.44 8.19
C PRO A 73 -40.00 -7.65 7.34
N GLY A 74 -40.98 -8.44 6.90
CA GLY A 74 -40.72 -9.61 6.05
C GLY A 74 -40.13 -9.24 4.68
N GLU A 75 -40.37 -8.00 4.23
CA GLU A 75 -39.73 -7.42 3.06
C GLU A 75 -38.86 -6.22 3.45
N PRO A 76 -37.73 -6.00 2.75
CA PRO A 76 -36.88 -4.85 3.03
C PRO A 76 -37.63 -3.55 2.71
N THR A 77 -37.75 -2.66 3.71
CA THR A 77 -38.27 -1.30 3.50
C THR A 77 -37.37 -0.54 2.52
N GLY A 78 -37.87 0.56 1.92
CA GLY A 78 -37.09 1.36 0.97
C GLY A 78 -35.70 1.75 1.50
N ARG A 79 -35.64 2.14 2.77
CA ARG A 79 -34.39 2.47 3.46
C ARG A 79 -33.48 1.26 3.69
N LEU A 80 -34.04 0.09 3.93
CA LEU A 80 -33.27 -1.15 4.09
C LEU A 80 -32.67 -1.59 2.74
N LYS A 81 -33.41 -1.42 1.64
CA LYS A 81 -32.90 -1.67 0.27
C LYS A 81 -31.73 -0.75 -0.07
N GLU A 82 -31.82 0.53 0.28
CA GLU A 82 -30.71 1.48 0.08
C GLU A 82 -29.45 1.06 0.86
N LEU A 83 -29.60 0.68 2.14
CA LEU A 83 -28.47 0.24 2.97
C LEU A 83 -27.85 -1.06 2.47
N LEU A 84 -28.66 -2.01 1.98
CA LEU A 84 -28.19 -3.25 1.36
C LEU A 84 -27.43 -2.97 0.05
N SER A 85 -27.92 -2.05 -0.78
CA SER A 85 -27.23 -1.64 -2.01
C SER A 85 -25.87 -0.99 -1.71
N GLN A 86 -25.81 -0.14 -0.67
CA GLN A 86 -24.55 0.45 -0.21
C GLN A 86 -23.57 -0.62 0.31
N LEU A 87 -24.08 -1.66 0.97
CA LEU A 87 -23.26 -2.78 1.43
C LEU A 87 -22.65 -3.55 0.25
N GLU A 88 -23.44 -3.90 -0.76
CA GLU A 88 -22.96 -4.60 -1.97
C GLU A 88 -21.89 -3.78 -2.72
N ALA A 89 -22.10 -2.46 -2.85
CA ALA A 89 -21.12 -1.56 -3.44
C ALA A 89 -19.80 -1.57 -2.64
N THR A 90 -19.90 -1.43 -1.30
CA THR A 90 -18.75 -1.46 -0.39
C THR A 90 -17.98 -2.78 -0.49
N GLU A 91 -18.68 -3.93 -0.54
CA GLU A 91 -18.04 -5.24 -0.71
C GLU A 91 -17.31 -5.38 -2.05
N THR A 92 -17.88 -4.82 -3.11
CA THR A 92 -17.25 -4.81 -4.43
C THR A 92 -15.97 -3.97 -4.43
N GLU A 93 -15.97 -2.83 -3.73
CA GLU A 93 -14.78 -1.99 -3.57
C GLU A 93 -13.68 -2.68 -2.74
N ILE A 94 -14.05 -3.35 -1.64
CA ILE A 94 -13.09 -4.13 -0.82
C ILE A 94 -12.42 -5.21 -1.68
N LYS A 95 -13.20 -5.99 -2.46
CA LYS A 95 -12.65 -7.00 -3.36
C LYS A 95 -11.68 -6.42 -4.39
N LYS A 96 -12.00 -5.24 -4.95
CA LYS A 96 -11.11 -4.53 -5.89
C LYS A 96 -9.82 -4.07 -5.21
N LEU A 97 -9.90 -3.50 -4.01
CA LEU A 97 -8.73 -3.07 -3.23
C LEU A 97 -7.84 -4.25 -2.87
N ASP A 98 -8.41 -5.35 -2.41
CA ASP A 98 -7.66 -6.56 -2.07
C ASP A 98 -6.97 -7.18 -3.30
N GLY A 99 -7.61 -7.13 -4.47
CA GLY A 99 -6.99 -7.49 -5.75
C GLY A 99 -5.75 -6.64 -6.04
N ARG A 100 -5.89 -5.31 -5.93
CA ARG A 100 -4.78 -4.37 -6.15
C ARG A 100 -3.64 -4.53 -5.15
N ILE A 101 -3.94 -4.90 -3.89
CA ILE A 101 -2.91 -5.18 -2.88
C ILE A 101 -2.09 -6.42 -3.25
N LYS A 102 -2.74 -7.45 -3.83
CA LYS A 102 -2.07 -8.68 -4.26
C LYS A 102 -1.18 -8.47 -5.49
N GLU A 103 -1.49 -7.48 -6.32
CA GLU A 103 -0.74 -7.11 -7.52
C GLU A 103 0.53 -6.27 -7.22
N ILE A 104 0.71 -5.78 -5.99
CA ILE A 104 1.86 -4.96 -5.53
C ILE A 104 2.83 -5.73 -4.63
#